data_AF-A0A940DZ89-F1
#
_entry.id   AF-A0A940DZ89-F1
#
_cell.length_a   1.000
_cell.length_b   1.000
_cell.length_c   1.000
_cell.angle_alpha   90.00
_cell.angle_beta   90.00
_cell.angle_gamma   90.00
#
_symmetry.space_group_name_H-M   'P 1'
#
loop_
_entity.id
_entity.type
_entity.pdbx_description
1 polymer ?
#
loop_
_entity_poly.entity_id
_entity_poly.type
_entity_poly.pdbx_seq_one_letter_code
_entity_poly.pdbx_strand_id
1 'polypeptide(L)'
;MRSYRINNVKVTESNDGTKCVILNQNNLENCFKLINDYEIKEVKINENFDKYKDLSLLSECPDIEALYINNHFIEDISKLYILKNLKKLGTGEIKVELDLGNLTTLEKLYITWHKKISGLSNLLNLKDGMSTLN
;
A
#
# COMPACT_ATOMS: atom_id res chain seq x y z
N MET A 1 -5.96 -5.09 17.45
CA MET A 1 -6.20 -5.37 16.02
C MET A 1 -6.97 -6.67 15.90
N ARG A 2 -8.07 -6.70 15.15
CA ARG A 2 -8.81 -7.92 14.82
C ARG A 2 -8.79 -8.19 13.32
N SER A 3 -8.95 -9.45 12.93
CA SER A 3 -9.08 -9.85 11.52
C SER A 3 -10.33 -10.68 11.32
N TYR A 4 -11.04 -10.44 10.22
CA TYR A 4 -12.27 -11.11 9.85
C TYR A 4 -12.44 -11.13 8.33
N ARG A 5 -13.53 -11.71 7.83
CA ARG A 5 -13.86 -11.72 6.40
C ARG A 5 -15.20 -11.06 6.11
N ILE A 6 -15.29 -10.31 5.03
CA ILE A 6 -16.54 -9.83 4.43
C ILE A 6 -16.57 -10.37 2.99
N ASN A 7 -17.57 -11.15 2.60
CA ASN A 7 -17.68 -11.73 1.24
C ASN A 7 -16.37 -12.40 0.76
N ASN A 8 -15.76 -13.21 1.63
CA ASN A 8 -14.46 -13.87 1.40
C ASN A 8 -13.26 -12.93 1.19
N VAL A 9 -13.40 -11.62 1.40
CA VAL A 9 -12.30 -10.64 1.45
C VAL A 9 -11.78 -10.55 2.88
N LYS A 10 -10.47 -10.66 3.07
CA LYS A 10 -9.86 -10.53 4.40
C LYS A 10 -9.72 -9.05 4.76
N VAL A 11 -10.23 -8.70 5.94
CA VAL A 11 -10.17 -7.35 6.49
C VAL A 11 -9.46 -7.42 7.83
N THR A 12 -8.63 -6.42 8.11
CA THR A 12 -8.12 -6.15 9.46
C THR A 12 -8.68 -4.83 9.95
N GLU A 13 -8.94 -4.73 11.24
CA GLU A 13 -9.39 -3.50 11.88
C GLU A 13 -8.52 -3.20 13.09
N SER A 14 -7.92 -2.02 13.11
CA SER A 14 -7.14 -1.51 14.24
C SER A 14 -8.06 -1.06 15.38
N ASN A 15 -7.46 -0.77 16.53
CA ASN A 15 -8.20 -0.41 17.74
C ASN A 15 -8.95 0.93 17.61
N ASP A 16 -8.52 1.79 16.69
CA ASP A 16 -9.18 3.06 16.34
C ASP A 16 -10.32 2.88 15.32
N GLY A 17 -10.62 1.65 14.90
CA GLY A 17 -11.66 1.34 13.92
C GLY A 17 -11.23 1.47 12.46
N THR A 18 -9.97 1.83 12.18
CA THR A 18 -9.46 1.88 10.81
C THR A 18 -9.46 0.48 10.20
N LYS A 19 -10.12 0.34 9.04
CA LYS A 19 -10.21 -0.90 8.30
C LYS A 19 -9.14 -0.93 7.23
N CYS A 20 -8.54 -2.10 7.02
CA CYS A 20 -7.64 -2.37 5.93
C CYS A 20 -8.08 -3.63 5.17
N VAL A 21 -8.20 -3.50 3.85
CA VAL A 21 -8.46 -4.64 2.96
C VAL A 21 -7.14 -5.29 2.56
N ILE A 22 -7.04 -6.60 2.77
CA ILE A 22 -5.95 -7.40 2.25
C ILE A 22 -6.39 -7.93 0.88
N LEU A 23 -5.71 -7.50 -0.18
CA LEU A 23 -6.05 -7.93 -1.54
C LEU A 23 -5.86 -9.44 -1.69
N ASN A 24 -6.82 -10.06 -2.37
CA ASN A 24 -6.81 -11.46 -2.71
C ASN A 24 -6.92 -11.60 -4.22
N GLN A 25 -5.88 -12.13 -4.86
CA GLN A 25 -5.83 -12.26 -6.32
C GLN A 25 -6.93 -13.14 -6.91
N ASN A 26 -7.51 -14.03 -6.10
CA ASN A 26 -8.62 -14.90 -6.50
C ASN A 26 -10.00 -14.26 -6.24
N ASN A 27 -10.05 -13.05 -5.68
CA ASN A 27 -11.29 -12.39 -5.30
C ASN A 27 -11.21 -10.85 -5.43
N LEU A 28 -10.54 -10.35 -6.47
CA LEU A 28 -10.26 -8.92 -6.63
C LEU A 28 -11.53 -8.08 -6.79
N GLU A 29 -12.51 -8.55 -7.54
CA GLU A 29 -13.78 -7.84 -7.73
C GLU A 29 -14.45 -7.53 -6.39
N ASN A 30 -14.53 -8.51 -5.48
CA ASN A 30 -15.07 -8.27 -4.15
C ASN A 30 -14.14 -7.40 -3.29
N CYS A 31 -12.82 -7.48 -3.46
CA CYS A 31 -11.89 -6.57 -2.79
C CYS A 31 -12.18 -5.12 -3.17
N PHE A 32 -12.24 -4.81 -4.47
CA PHE A 32 -12.49 -3.46 -4.97
C PHE A 32 -13.90 -2.98 -4.63
N LYS A 33 -14.90 -3.84 -4.78
CA LYS A 33 -16.27 -3.54 -4.35
C LYS A 33 -16.30 -3.16 -2.87
N LEU A 34 -15.65 -3.93 -2.00
CA LEU A 34 -15.60 -3.63 -0.57
C LEU A 34 -14.86 -2.31 -0.28
N ILE A 35 -13.75 -2.05 -0.97
CA ILE A 35 -12.99 -0.81 -0.84
C ILE A 35 -13.87 0.39 -1.18
N ASN A 36 -14.56 0.32 -2.32
CA ASN A 36 -15.36 1.43 -2.84
C ASN A 36 -16.69 1.61 -2.08
N ASP A 37 -17.42 0.53 -1.79
CA ASP A 37 -18.72 0.59 -1.10
C ASP A 37 -18.60 1.11 0.35
N TYR A 38 -17.47 0.86 1.02
CA TYR A 38 -17.23 1.24 2.41
C TYR A 38 -16.17 2.35 2.56
N GLU A 39 -15.76 2.96 1.45
CA GLU A 39 -14.75 4.03 1.39
C GLU A 39 -13.47 3.68 2.17
N ILE A 40 -13.03 2.42 2.11
CA ILE A 40 -11.86 1.96 2.86
C ILE A 40 -10.60 2.60 2.27
N LYS A 41 -9.84 3.29 3.12
CA LYS A 41 -8.66 4.06 2.71
C LYS A 41 -7.35 3.30 2.86
N GLU A 42 -7.35 2.10 3.46
CA GLU A 42 -6.14 1.31 3.67
C GLU A 42 -6.16 -0.04 2.93
N VAL A 43 -5.12 -0.30 2.15
CA VAL A 43 -4.95 -1.52 1.36
C VAL A 43 -3.62 -2.19 1.68
N LYS A 44 -3.63 -3.52 1.75
CA LYS A 44 -2.43 -4.34 1.91
C LYS A 44 -2.31 -5.37 0.79
N ILE A 45 -1.13 -5.42 0.20
CA ILE A 45 -0.68 -6.46 -0.74
C ILE A 45 0.35 -7.32 -0.01
N ASN A 46 0.11 -8.63 0.07
CA ASN A 46 1.01 -9.55 0.77
C ASN A 46 1.77 -10.46 -0.20
N GLU A 47 2.64 -11.30 0.33
CA GLU A 47 3.56 -12.15 -0.42
C GLU A 47 2.86 -13.22 -1.27
N ASN A 48 1.60 -13.55 -0.95
CA ASN A 48 0.80 -14.53 -1.69
C ASN A 48 0.08 -13.91 -2.91
N PHE A 49 0.38 -12.65 -3.23
CA PHE A 49 -0.20 -11.90 -4.34
C PHE A 49 0.77 -11.87 -5.53
N ASP A 50 1.01 -13.01 -6.16
CA ASP A 50 2.09 -13.21 -7.14
C ASP A 50 1.64 -13.07 -8.61
N LYS A 51 0.33 -13.05 -8.87
CA LYS A 51 -0.22 -12.95 -10.23
C LYS A 51 0.09 -11.62 -10.93
N TYR A 52 0.43 -10.58 -10.17
CA TYR A 52 0.68 -9.24 -10.67
C TYR A 52 2.11 -8.82 -10.35
N LYS A 53 2.88 -8.58 -11.41
CA LYS A 53 4.25 -8.05 -11.31
C LYS A 53 4.30 -6.53 -11.21
N ASP A 54 3.17 -5.88 -11.41
CA ASP A 54 2.99 -4.44 -11.27
C ASP A 54 1.81 -4.11 -10.34
N LEU A 55 1.64 -2.83 -10.06
CA LEU A 55 0.59 -2.30 -9.20
C LEU A 55 -0.59 -1.70 -9.99
N SER A 56 -0.79 -2.08 -11.25
CA SER A 56 -1.83 -1.52 -12.15
C SER A 56 -3.23 -1.62 -11.56
N LEU A 57 -3.52 -2.70 -10.84
CA LEU A 57 -4.77 -2.97 -10.17
C LEU A 57 -5.21 -1.85 -9.20
N LEU A 58 -4.28 -1.03 -8.71
CA LEU A 58 -4.60 0.06 -7.78
C LEU A 58 -5.38 1.20 -8.45
N SER A 59 -5.52 1.20 -9.79
CA SER A 59 -6.44 2.09 -10.50
C SER A 59 -7.90 1.92 -10.09
N GLU A 60 -8.27 0.74 -9.58
CA GLU A 60 -9.63 0.42 -9.11
C GLU A 60 -9.92 0.97 -7.70
N CYS A 61 -8.92 1.59 -7.05
CA CYS A 61 -9.00 2.10 -5.68
C CYS A 61 -8.36 3.50 -5.59
N PRO A 62 -8.87 4.50 -6.35
CA PRO A 62 -8.19 5.80 -6.52
C PRO A 62 -8.09 6.63 -5.23
N ASP A 63 -8.95 6.36 -4.26
CA ASP A 63 -9.06 7.16 -3.03
C ASP A 63 -8.29 6.58 -1.84
N ILE A 64 -7.44 5.57 -2.04
CA ILE A 64 -6.66 5.01 -0.93
C ILE A 64 -5.65 6.02 -0.39
N GLU A 65 -5.53 6.07 0.93
CA GLU A 65 -4.60 6.95 1.63
C GLU A 65 -3.43 6.17 2.26
N ALA A 66 -3.58 4.86 2.46
CA ALA A 66 -2.52 4.01 2.99
C ALA A 66 -2.35 2.74 2.15
N LEU A 67 -1.10 2.46 1.78
CA LEU A 67 -0.73 1.26 1.06
C LEU A 67 0.41 0.54 1.77
N TYR A 68 0.20 -0.73 2.06
CA TYR A 68 1.22 -1.62 2.63
C TYR A 68 1.55 -2.73 1.64
N ILE A 69 2.80 -2.81 1.22
CA ILE A 69 3.29 -3.80 0.25
C ILE A 69 4.30 -4.69 0.95
N ASN A 70 3.94 -5.93 1.19
CA ASN A 70 4.85 -6.98 1.63
C ASN A 70 4.88 -8.09 0.58
N ASN A 71 5.35 -7.77 -0.62
CA ASN A 71 5.40 -8.70 -1.75
C ASN A 71 6.68 -8.47 -2.55
N HIS A 72 7.49 -9.51 -2.68
CA HIS A 72 8.80 -9.44 -3.32
C HIS A 72 8.78 -9.78 -4.83
N PHE A 73 7.60 -10.09 -5.38
CA PHE A 73 7.38 -10.40 -6.80
C PHE A 73 7.01 -9.17 -7.64
N ILE A 74 6.81 -8.01 -6.99
CA ILE A 74 6.56 -6.75 -7.70
C ILE A 74 7.86 -6.28 -8.35
N GLU A 75 7.81 -6.14 -9.67
CA GLU A 75 8.89 -5.72 -10.56
C GLU A 75 8.68 -4.28 -11.08
N ASP A 76 7.47 -3.72 -10.98
CA ASP A 76 7.16 -2.34 -11.36
C ASP A 76 6.27 -1.63 -10.33
N ILE A 77 6.80 -0.56 -9.73
CA ILE A 77 6.11 0.30 -8.75
C ILE A 77 5.68 1.65 -9.33
N SER A 78 5.81 1.88 -10.63
CA SER A 78 5.45 3.14 -11.30
C SER A 78 3.99 3.56 -11.07
N LYS A 79 3.10 2.57 -10.83
CA LYS A 79 1.68 2.80 -10.52
C LYS A 79 1.45 3.29 -9.09
N LEU A 80 2.47 3.43 -8.25
CA LEU A 80 2.35 4.20 -7.00
C LEU A 80 2.09 5.68 -7.28
N TYR A 81 2.69 6.24 -8.33
CA TYR A 81 2.67 7.68 -8.61
C TYR A 81 1.31 8.22 -9.09
N ILE A 82 0.37 7.31 -9.41
CA ILE A 82 -1.00 7.69 -9.77
C ILE A 82 -1.90 7.88 -8.53
N LEU A 83 -1.49 7.40 -7.35
CA LEU A 83 -2.25 7.48 -6.11
C LEU A 83 -2.10 8.87 -5.46
N LYS A 84 -2.88 9.84 -5.94
CA LYS A 84 -2.76 11.25 -5.53
C LYS A 84 -3.16 11.51 -4.07
N ASN A 85 -3.84 10.56 -3.42
CA ASN A 85 -4.27 10.66 -2.03
C ASN A 85 -3.37 9.88 -1.06
N LEU A 86 -2.27 9.27 -1.54
CA LEU A 86 -1.44 8.40 -0.72
C LEU A 86 -0.67 9.19 0.34
N LYS A 87 -1.04 9.01 1.61
CA LYS A 87 -0.42 9.65 2.79
C LYS A 87 0.48 8.70 3.57
N LYS A 88 0.26 7.39 3.47
CA LYS A 88 1.08 6.38 4.15
C LYS A 88 1.55 5.33 3.15
N LEU A 89 2.86 5.10 3.10
CA LEU A 89 3.45 4.01 2.35
C LEU A 89 4.26 3.14 3.28
N GLY A 90 3.93 1.86 3.35
CA GLY A 90 4.73 0.85 3.99
C GLY A 90 5.18 -0.20 3.00
N THR A 91 6.48 -0.51 2.97
CA THR A 91 7.02 -1.53 2.08
C THR A 91 7.98 -2.44 2.82
N GLY A 92 7.93 -3.73 2.51
CA GLY A 92 9.00 -4.66 2.85
C GLY A 92 10.25 -4.39 2.00
N GLU A 93 11.07 -5.42 1.82
CA GLU A 93 12.23 -5.34 0.95
C GLU A 93 11.78 -5.16 -0.51
N ILE A 94 12.08 -3.98 -1.08
CA ILE A 94 11.83 -3.70 -2.49
C ILE A 94 13.12 -3.95 -3.28
N LYS A 95 13.01 -4.78 -4.33
CA LYS A 95 14.13 -5.12 -5.22
C LYS A 95 14.29 -4.15 -6.40
N VAL A 96 13.30 -3.29 -6.62
CA VAL A 96 13.25 -2.31 -7.72
C VAL A 96 13.65 -0.91 -7.22
N GLU A 97 13.86 0.01 -8.16
CA GLU A 97 14.07 1.41 -7.83
C GLU A 97 12.78 2.05 -7.32
N LEU A 98 12.89 2.80 -6.23
CA LEU A 98 11.78 3.53 -5.62
C LEU A 98 12.15 5.00 -5.50
N ASP A 99 11.65 5.80 -6.44
CA ASP A 99 11.76 7.25 -6.39
C ASP A 99 10.55 7.84 -5.66
N LEU A 100 10.77 8.26 -4.42
CA LEU A 100 9.73 8.87 -3.60
C LEU A 100 9.40 10.30 -4.03
N GLY A 101 10.13 10.86 -5.00
CA GLY A 101 10.03 12.24 -5.44
C GLY A 101 8.66 12.65 -5.96
N ASN A 102 7.88 11.68 -6.46
CA ASN A 102 6.52 11.89 -6.97
C ASN A 102 5.42 11.61 -5.93
N LEU A 103 5.77 11.18 -4.72
CA LEU A 103 4.84 10.84 -3.64
C LEU A 103 4.79 11.96 -2.58
N THR A 104 4.67 13.21 -3.03
CA THR A 104 4.79 14.42 -2.19
C THR A 104 3.68 14.56 -1.13
N THR A 105 2.62 13.76 -1.22
CA THR A 105 1.53 13.68 -0.23
C THR A 105 1.84 12.77 0.96
N LEU A 106 2.96 12.03 0.93
CA LEU A 106 3.32 11.13 2.02
C LEU A 106 3.58 11.90 3.31
N GLU A 107 2.87 11.48 4.35
CA GLU A 107 3.02 11.93 5.73
C GLU A 107 3.74 10.90 6.59
N LYS A 108 3.64 9.61 6.22
CA LYS A 108 4.27 8.48 6.93
C LYS A 108 4.93 7.51 5.97
N LEU A 109 6.15 7.10 6.30
CA LEU A 109 6.94 6.18 5.49
C LEU A 109 7.56 5.07 6.35
N TYR A 110 7.18 3.82 6.04
CA TYR A 110 7.62 2.62 6.74
C TYR A 110 8.33 1.69 5.75
N ILE A 111 9.62 1.91 5.53
CA ILE A 111 10.39 1.14 4.54
C ILE A 111 11.68 0.63 5.14
N THR A 112 12.14 -0.51 4.65
CA THR A 112 13.52 -0.95 4.87
C THR A 112 14.44 -0.16 3.94
N TRP A 113 15.42 0.54 4.51
CA TRP A 113 16.36 1.35 3.73
C TRP A 113 17.18 0.47 2.77
N HIS A 114 17.33 0.97 1.53
CA HIS A 114 18.10 0.30 0.48
C HIS A 114 18.62 1.34 -0.52
N LYS A 115 19.77 1.06 -1.15
CA LYS A 115 20.46 1.97 -2.07
C LYS A 115 19.67 2.38 -3.31
N LYS A 116 18.57 1.68 -3.60
CA LYS A 116 17.69 1.93 -4.74
C LYS A 116 16.53 2.90 -4.41
N ILE A 117 16.51 3.46 -3.20
CA ILE A 117 15.53 4.48 -2.79
C ILE A 117 16.12 5.87 -3.04
N SER A 118 15.34 6.74 -3.67
CA SER A 118 15.69 8.14 -3.96
C SER A 118 14.48 9.06 -3.70
N GLY A 119 14.66 10.38 -3.88
CA GLY A 119 13.56 11.35 -3.83
C GLY A 119 13.07 11.74 -2.43
N LEU A 120 13.72 11.28 -1.35
CA LEU A 120 13.35 11.64 0.04
C LEU A 120 13.30 13.14 0.29
N SER A 121 14.18 13.93 -0.33
CA SER A 121 14.22 15.39 -0.16
C SER A 121 12.94 16.11 -0.61
N ASN A 122 12.10 15.45 -1.41
CA ASN A 122 10.85 16.00 -1.93
C ASN A 122 9.65 15.68 -1.01
N LEU A 123 9.83 14.87 0.04
CA LEU A 123 8.77 14.49 0.97
C LEU A 123 8.56 15.55 2.05
N LEU A 124 8.10 16.73 1.64
CA LEU A 124 7.95 17.90 2.52
C LEU A 124 6.90 17.71 3.63
N ASN A 125 5.99 16.75 3.48
CA ASN A 125 4.91 16.46 4.43
C ASN A 125 5.25 15.33 5.41
N LEU A 126 6.43 14.72 5.30
CA LEU A 126 6.81 13.56 6.10
C LEU A 126 7.01 13.95 7.57
N LYS A 127 6.14 13.44 8.47
CA LYS A 127 6.18 13.73 9.91
C LYS A 127 6.75 12.58 10.73
N ASP A 128 6.51 11.34 10.29
CA ASP A 128 7.05 10.11 10.85
C ASP A 128 7.84 9.38 9.76
N GLY A 129 9.17 9.47 9.82
CA GLY A 129 10.07 8.82 8.88
C GLY A 129 10.99 7.85 9.60
N MET A 130 10.89 6.56 9.27
CA MET A 130 11.81 5.48 9.63
C MET A 130 11.65 4.85 11.01
N SER A 131 10.58 4.05 11.21
CA SER A 131 10.70 2.89 12.09
C SER A 131 11.19 1.70 11.27
N THR A 132 12.38 1.18 11.55
CA THR A 132 12.80 -0.12 11.03
C THR A 132 11.82 -1.18 11.54
N LEU A 133 11.28 -1.99 10.63
CA LEU A 133 10.66 -3.26 11.02
C LEU A 133 11.80 -4.12 11.56
N ASN A 134 11.90 -4.24 12.89
CA ASN A 134 12.81 -5.16 13.56
C ASN A 134 12.36 -6.60 13.39
#